data_AF-A0A812X684-F1
#
_entry.id   AF-A0A812X684-F1
#
_cell.length_a   1.000
_cell.length_b   1.000
_cell.length_c   1.000
_cell.angle_alpha   90.00
_cell.angle_beta   90.00
_cell.angle_gamma   90.00
#
_symmetry.space_group_name_H-M   'P 1'
#
loop_
_entity.id
_entity.type
_entity.pdbx_description
1 polymer ?
#
loop_
_entity_poly.entity_id
_entity_poly.type
_entity_poly.pdbx_seq_one_letter_code
_entity_poly.pdbx_strand_id
1 'polypeptide(L)'
;MRLTVALLVRFFQFVQGCSQGRVSISAGALRRRLRTWSGGIPPPLYVEHPEKDGFNIAAALTAEGWTKIIRRCGWARKQLMPTRRSVELRQAVQLVFGS
;
A
#
# COMPACT_ATOMS: atom_id res chain seq x y z
N MET A 1 -13.78 -2.40 13.95
CA MET A 1 -12.44 -1.85 13.64
C MET A 1 -12.58 -0.34 13.42
N ARG A 2 -11.82 0.52 14.09
CA ARG A 2 -11.79 1.96 13.79
C ARG A 2 -10.67 2.27 12.80
N LEU A 3 -10.94 3.09 11.80
CA LEU A 3 -9.90 3.57 10.88
C LEU A 3 -8.93 4.46 11.66
N THR A 4 -7.64 4.12 11.61
CA THR A 4 -6.58 4.90 12.29
C THR A 4 -5.52 5.36 11.29
N VAL A 5 -4.82 6.44 11.62
CA VAL A 5 -3.66 6.92 10.83
C VAL A 5 -2.60 5.82 10.71
N ALA A 6 -2.40 5.03 11.77
CA ALA A 6 -1.47 3.89 11.75
C ALA A 6 -1.88 2.83 10.71
N LEU A 7 -3.19 2.56 10.57
CA LEU A 7 -3.69 1.64 9.54
C LEU A 7 -3.45 2.18 8.13
N LEU A 8 -3.67 3.47 7.90
CA LEU A 8 -3.39 4.13 6.61
C LEU A 8 -1.90 4.08 6.25
N VAL A 9 -1.02 4.32 7.21
CA VAL A 9 0.44 4.22 7.02
C VAL A 9 0.84 2.80 6.63
N ARG A 10 0.31 1.79 7.32
CA ARG A 10 0.53 0.38 6.99
C ARG A 10 -0.01 0.01 5.61
N PHE A 11 -1.18 0.53 5.25
CA PHE A 11 -1.76 0.35 3.93
C PHE A 11 -0.85 0.92 2.83
N PHE A 12 -0.38 2.17 2.96
CA PHE A 12 0.54 2.74 1.99
C PHE A 12 1.84 1.95 1.88
N GLN A 13 2.39 1.50 3.02
CA GLN A 13 3.57 0.64 3.03
C GLN A 13 3.32 -0.70 2.32
N PHE A 14 2.16 -1.32 2.55
CA PHE A 14 1.77 -2.56 1.87
C PHE A 14 1.70 -2.38 0.35
N VAL A 15 1.03 -1.33 -0.13
CA VAL A 15 0.91 -1.02 -1.58
C VAL A 15 2.29 -0.86 -2.21
N GLN A 16 3.23 -0.17 -1.55
CA GLN A 16 4.59 0.00 -2.04
C GLN A 16 5.38 -1.31 -2.11
N GLY A 17 5.08 -2.28 -1.25
CA GLY A 17 5.69 -3.62 -1.27
C GLY A 17 5.11 -4.57 -2.32
N CYS A 18 3.98 -4.22 -2.93
CA CYS A 18 3.29 -5.07 -3.91
C CYS A 18 3.88 -4.93 -5.32
N SER A 19 5.15 -5.25 -5.54
CA SER A 19 5.77 -5.07 -6.87
C SER A 19 5.73 -6.30 -7.77
N GLN A 20 5.48 -7.52 -7.26
CA GLN A 20 5.59 -8.76 -8.06
C GLN A 20 4.65 -9.93 -7.63
N GLY A 21 3.58 -9.65 -6.88
CA GLY A 21 2.64 -10.66 -6.36
C GLY A 21 1.23 -10.60 -6.93
N ARG A 22 0.44 -11.65 -6.71
CA ARG A 22 -1.02 -11.69 -6.83
C ARG A 22 -1.62 -11.35 -5.47
N VAL A 23 -2.32 -10.23 -5.37
CA VAL A 23 -3.17 -9.93 -4.21
C VAL A 23 -4.43 -10.78 -4.35
N SER A 24 -4.54 -11.81 -3.52
CA SER A 24 -5.69 -12.72 -3.49
C SER A 24 -6.68 -12.23 -2.44
N ILE A 25 -7.84 -11.75 -2.89
CA ILE A 25 -8.91 -11.28 -2.01
C ILE A 25 -9.55 -12.46 -1.28
N SER A 26 -9.84 -13.54 -2.00
CA SER A 26 -10.43 -14.78 -1.48
C SER A 26 -9.57 -15.43 -0.38
N ALA A 27 -8.25 -15.45 -0.56
CA ALA A 27 -7.32 -16.00 0.42
C ALA A 27 -6.83 -14.98 1.46
N GLY A 28 -7.19 -13.69 1.33
CA GLY A 28 -6.68 -12.61 2.19
C GLY A 28 -5.15 -12.51 2.21
N ALA A 29 -4.47 -12.85 1.10
CA ALA A 29 -3.02 -13.07 1.09
C ALA A 29 -2.34 -12.52 -0.17
N LEU A 30 -1.09 -12.09 -0.02
CA LEU A 30 -0.20 -11.81 -1.14
C LEU A 30 0.46 -13.12 -1.57
N ARG A 31 0.09 -13.64 -2.74
CA ARG A 31 0.65 -14.85 -3.32
C ARG A 31 1.77 -14.51 -4.29
N ARG A 32 2.83 -15.31 -4.31
CA ARG A 32 3.88 -15.18 -5.32
C ARG A 32 3.27 -15.46 -6.69
N ARG A 33 3.55 -14.59 -7.67
CA ARG A 33 3.05 -14.79 -9.03
C ARG A 33 3.75 -15.99 -9.66
N LEU A 34 2.99 -17.02 -10.02
CA LEU A 34 3.50 -18.09 -10.86
C LEU A 34 3.81 -17.48 -12.24
N ARG A 35 5.03 -17.71 -12.74
CA ARG A 35 5.41 -17.25 -14.08
C ARG A 35 4.57 -18.02 -15.10
N THR A 36 3.53 -17.38 -15.62
CA THR A 36 2.80 -17.88 -16.78
C THR A 36 3.57 -17.47 -18.02
N TRP A 37 3.85 -18.42 -18.91
CA TRP A 37 4.63 -18.23 -20.13
C TRP A 37 3.76 -17.59 -21.23
N SER A 38 3.13 -16.46 -20.92
CA SER A 38 2.09 -15.86 -21.76
C SER A 38 2.61 -14.87 -22.82
N GLY A 39 3.93 -14.76 -23.03
CA GLY A 39 4.56 -13.91 -24.06
C GLY A 39 4.39 -12.38 -23.88
N GLY A 40 3.35 -11.93 -23.19
CA GLY A 40 3.06 -10.53 -22.91
C GLY A 40 3.80 -9.96 -21.70
N ILE A 41 3.92 -8.64 -21.68
CA ILE A 41 4.47 -7.89 -20.54
C ILE A 41 3.56 -8.14 -19.32
N PRO A 42 4.09 -8.63 -18.19
CA PRO A 42 3.28 -8.87 -17.01
C PRO A 42 2.72 -7.54 -16.49
N PRO A 43 1.41 -7.45 -16.16
CA PRO A 43 0.86 -6.28 -15.50
C PRO A 43 1.62 -5.96 -14.20
N PRO A 44 1.77 -4.67 -13.86
CA PRO A 44 2.54 -4.23 -12.69
C PRO A 44 1.93 -4.68 -11.37
N LEU A 45 0.62 -4.89 -11.33
CA LEU A 45 -0.11 -5.42 -10.19
C LEU A 45 -1.15 -6.42 -10.68
N TYR A 46 -1.32 -7.51 -9.94
CA TYR A 46 -2.43 -8.44 -10.12
C TYR A 46 -3.28 -8.45 -8.86
N VAL A 47 -4.55 -8.05 -8.98
CA VAL A 47 -5.56 -8.13 -7.93
C VAL A 47 -6.65 -9.07 -8.39
N GLU A 48 -6.82 -10.16 -7.69
CA GLU A 48 -7.84 -11.17 -7.98
C GLU A 48 -9.25 -10.64 -7.81
N HIS A 49 -10.15 -10.95 -8.75
CA HIS A 49 -11.57 -10.76 -8.54
C HIS A 49 -12.12 -11.81 -7.56
N PRO A 50 -12.93 -11.42 -6.55
CA PRO A 50 -13.39 -12.34 -5.52
C PRO A 50 -14.25 -13.48 -6.06
N GLU A 51 -14.96 -13.25 -7.16
CA GLU A 51 -15.93 -14.20 -7.72
C GLU A 51 -15.53 -14.77 -9.10
N LYS A 52 -14.55 -14.16 -9.77
CA LYS A 52 -14.21 -14.49 -11.17
C LYS A 52 -12.76 -14.92 -11.24
N ASP A 53 -12.54 -16.23 -11.22
CA ASP A 53 -11.18 -16.76 -11.24
C ASP A 53 -10.43 -16.35 -12.50
N GLY A 54 -9.12 -16.14 -12.34
CA GLY A 54 -8.24 -15.63 -13.39
C GLY A 54 -8.42 -14.16 -13.74
N PHE A 55 -9.47 -13.47 -13.27
CA PHE A 55 -9.69 -12.06 -13.59
C PHE A 55 -8.85 -11.13 -12.72
N ASN A 56 -8.10 -10.23 -13.38
CA ASN A 56 -7.34 -9.18 -12.72
C ASN A 56 -8.14 -7.87 -12.69
N ILE A 57 -8.57 -7.40 -11.51
CA ILE A 57 -9.25 -6.11 -11.35
C ILE A 57 -8.33 -4.95 -11.76
N ALA A 58 -7.03 -5.08 -11.55
CA ALA A 58 -6.04 -4.07 -11.90
C ALA A 58 -5.52 -4.21 -13.35
N ALA A 59 -6.22 -4.92 -14.24
CA ALA A 59 -5.74 -5.18 -15.61
C ALA A 59 -5.47 -3.91 -16.42
N ALA A 60 -6.24 -2.84 -16.22
CA ALA A 60 -6.07 -1.57 -16.91
C ALA A 60 -4.89 -0.72 -16.38
N LEU A 61 -4.23 -1.16 -15.30
CA LEU A 61 -3.15 -0.40 -14.67
C LEU A 61 -1.86 -0.52 -15.48
N THR A 62 -1.41 0.61 -16.05
CA THR A 62 -0.14 0.70 -16.75
C THR A 62 1.05 0.78 -15.78
N ALA A 63 2.25 0.44 -16.24
CA ALA A 63 3.47 0.56 -15.44
C ALA A 63 3.74 2.01 -14.98
N GLU A 64 3.46 2.99 -15.84
CA GLU A 64 3.57 4.41 -15.50
C GLU A 64 2.54 4.81 -14.43
N GLY A 65 1.28 4.37 -14.59
CA GLY A 65 0.22 4.60 -13.60
C GLY A 65 0.60 4.02 -12.24
N TRP A 66 1.12 2.80 -12.22
CA TRP A 66 1.60 2.14 -11.00
C TRP A 66 2.74 2.90 -10.32
N THR A 67 3.70 3.37 -11.10
CA THR A 67 4.83 4.18 -10.60
C THR A 67 4.32 5.47 -9.94
N LYS A 68 3.33 6.14 -10.54
CA LYS A 68 2.68 7.32 -9.95
C LYS A 68 1.99 6.99 -8.62
N ILE A 69 1.28 5.86 -8.54
CA ILE A 69 0.62 5.39 -7.31
C ILE A 69 1.65 5.16 -6.21
N ILE A 70 2.70 4.37 -6.47
CA ILE A 70 3.76 4.10 -5.47
C ILE A 70 4.38 5.40 -4.94
N ARG A 71 4.66 6.36 -5.83
CA ARG A 71 5.21 7.66 -5.46
C ARG A 71 4.26 8.44 -4.55
N ARG A 72 2.97 8.45 -4.86
CA ARG A 72 1.93 9.12 -4.05
C ARG A 72 1.75 8.45 -2.69
N CYS A 73 1.73 7.12 -2.63
CA CYS A 73 1.71 6.37 -1.36
C CYS A 73 2.92 6.71 -0.49
N GLY A 74 4.12 6.77 -1.07
CA GLY A 74 5.32 7.16 -0.36
C GLY A 74 5.27 8.59 0.18
N TRP A 75 4.75 9.53 -0.61
CA TRP A 75 4.54 10.91 -0.18
C TRP A 75 3.50 10.99 0.96
N ALA A 76 2.34 10.36 0.82
CA ALA A 76 1.29 10.37 1.84
C ALA A 76 1.78 9.76 3.17
N ARG A 77 2.55 8.67 3.11
CA ARG A 77 3.16 8.06 4.29
C ARG A 77 4.08 9.02 5.03
N LYS A 78 4.90 9.80 4.31
CA LYS A 78 5.79 10.82 4.91
C LYS A 78 5.00 11.94 5.60
N GLN A 79 3.85 12.33 5.07
CA GLN A 79 2.99 13.37 5.67
C GLN A 79 2.29 12.89 6.95
N LEU A 80 1.94 11.61 7.02
CA LEU A 80 1.23 11.02 8.15
C LEU A 80 2.15 10.54 9.28
N MET A 81 3.45 10.38 9.02
CA MET A 81 4.43 10.06 10.04
C MET A 81 4.75 11.33 10.85
N PRO A 82 4.74 11.26 12.18
CA PRO A 82 5.11 12.40 13.00
C PRO A 82 6.55 12.80 12.67
N THR A 83 6.72 14.06 12.26
CA THR A 83 8.05 14.64 12.10
C THR A 83 8.71 14.80 13.48
N ARG A 84 10.04 14.71 13.56
CA ARG A 84 10.81 14.89 14.81
C ARG A 84 10.32 16.10 15.62
N ARG A 85 10.07 17.21 14.92
CA ARG A 85 9.55 18.48 15.47
C ARG A 85 8.16 18.36 16.12
N SER A 86 7.27 17.55 15.54
CA SER A 86 5.94 17.29 16.11
C SER A 86 5.97 16.40 17.36
N VAL A 87 7.00 15.54 17.47
CA VAL A 87 7.22 14.69 18.66
C VAL A 87 7.80 15.53 19.79
N GLU A 88 8.81 16.37 19.49
CA GLU A 88 9.41 17.31 20.44
C GLU A 88 8.38 18.31 20.99
N LEU A 89 7.52 18.88 20.13
CA LEU A 89 6.45 19.77 20.57
C LEU A 89 5.44 19.07 21.48
N ARG A 90 5.07 17.81 21.20
CA ARG A 90 4.16 17.05 22.06
C ARG A 90 4.79 16.74 23.41
N GLN A 91 6.08 16.37 23.43
CA GLN A 91 6.83 16.15 24.67
C GLN A 91 6.96 17.45 25.48
N ALA A 92 7.28 18.57 24.83
CA ALA A 92 7.37 19.87 25.49
C ALA A 92 6.03 20.33 26.08
N VAL A 93 4.93 20.18 25.33
CA VAL A 93 3.58 20.49 25.83
C VAL A 93 3.19 19.59 27.01
N GLN A 94 3.53 18.31 26.96
CA GLN A 94 3.23 17.38 28.05
C GLN A 94 4.05 17.67 29.32
N LEU A 95 5.28 18.17 29.18
CA LEU A 95 6.10 18.65 30.30
C LEU A 95 5.61 19.97 30.90
N VAL A 96 5.01 20.85 30.10
CA VAL A 96 4.55 22.18 30.55
C VAL A 96 3.14 22.14 31.14
N PHE A 97 2.26 21.29 30.64
CA PHE A 97 0.83 21.29 30.99
C PHE A 97 0.35 19.98 31.65
N GLY A 98 1.24 19.03 31.90
CA GLY A 98 0.93 17.77 32.59
C GLY A 98 1.29 17.84 34.08
N SER A 99 0.43 18.46 34.89
CA SER A 99 0.41 18.33 36.36
C SER A 99 -1.03 18.38 36.84
#